data_AF-A0A7C2U8H1-F1
#
_entry.id   AF-A0A7C2U8H1-F1
#
_cell.length_a   1.000
_cell.length_b   1.000
_cell.length_c   1.000
_cell.angle_alpha   90.00
_cell.angle_beta   90.00
_cell.angle_gamma   90.00
#
_symmetry.space_group_name_H-M   'P 1'
#
loop_
_entity.id
_entity.type
_entity.pdbx_description
1 polymer ?
#
loop_
_entity_poly.entity_id
_entity_poly.type
_entity_poly.pdbx_seq_one_letter_code
_entity_poly.pdbx_strand_id
1 'polypeptide(L)' 'MATVFERVRKVIAQQLGVDESQITPQTSFVEDLNADSLDLVELIMALEEEFSQ' A
#
# COMPACT_ATOMS: atom_id res chain seq x y z
N MET A 1 -2.70 -12.22 -15.07
CA MET A 1 -3.68 -11.35 -14.40
C MET A 1 -3.09 -11.04 -13.05
N ALA A 2 -2.68 -9.80 -12.80
CA ALA A 2 -2.20 -9.44 -11.47
C ALA A 2 -3.38 -9.49 -10.50
N THR A 3 -3.19 -10.10 -9.34
CA THR A 3 -4.25 -10.17 -8.33
C THR A 3 -4.48 -8.80 -7.70
N VAL A 4 -5.66 -8.59 -7.09
CA VAL A 4 -5.94 -7.35 -6.34
C VAL A 4 -4.86 -7.10 -5.30
N PHE A 5 -4.40 -8.16 -4.63
CA PHE A 5 -3.31 -8.07 -3.66
C PHE A 5 -2.01 -7.58 -4.28
N GLU A 6 -1.59 -8.08 -5.44
CA GLU A 6 -0.36 -7.62 -6.12
C GLU A 6 -0.44 -6.14 -6.53
N ARG A 7 -1.61 -5.67 -6.98
CA ARG A 7 -1.82 -4.25 -7.30
C ARG A 7 -1.71 -3.38 -6.06
N VAL A 8 -2.43 -3.75 -4.99
CA VAL A 8 -2.40 -3.05 -3.70
C VAL A 8 -0.98 -3.03 -3.13
N ARG A 9 -0.29 -4.18 -3.13
CA ARG A 9 1.09 -4.33 -2.66
C ARG A 9 2.04 -3.37 -3.37
N LYS A 10 1.92 -3.28 -4.70
CA LYS A 10 2.75 -2.40 -5.50
C LYS A 10 2.51 -0.92 -5.19
N VAL A 11 1.25 -0.51 -5.04
CA VAL A 11 0.89 0.87 -4.67
C VAL A 11 1.44 1.21 -3.27
N ILE A 12 1.26 0.32 -2.30
CA ILE A 12 1.79 0.47 -0.94
C ILE A 12 3.32 0.59 -0.97
N ALA A 13 4.02 -0.29 -1.68
CA ALA A 13 5.48 -0.25 -1.79
C ALA A 13 5.99 1.05 -2.42
N GLN A 14 5.30 1.56 -3.44
CA GLN A 14 5.64 2.82 -4.09
C GLN A 14 5.36 4.03 -3.21
N GLN A 15 4.21 4.06 -2.54
CA GLN A 15 3.80 5.20 -1.71
C GLN A 15 4.64 5.30 -0.43
N LEU A 16 4.82 4.18 0.26
CA LEU A 16 5.56 4.13 1.54
C LEU A 16 7.07 3.95 1.35
N GLY A 17 7.54 3.75 0.11
CA GLY A 17 8.96 3.55 -0.18
C GLY A 17 9.54 2.29 0.45
N VAL A 18 8.72 1.26 0.66
CA VAL A 18 9.10 -0.02 1.27
C VAL A 18 9.20 -1.12 0.22
N ASP A 19 9.90 -2.20 0.54
CA ASP A 19 10.00 -3.33 -0.37
C ASP A 19 8.69 -4.13 -0.40
N GLU A 20 8.24 -4.50 -1.60
CA GLU A 20 7.08 -5.36 -1.81
C GLU A 20 7.15 -6.69 -1.04
N SER A 21 8.35 -7.19 -0.75
CA SER A 21 8.57 -8.39 0.06
C SER A 21 8.24 -8.21 1.54
N GLN A 22 8.23 -6.97 2.05
CA GLN A 22 7.84 -6.66 3.43
C GLN A 22 6.33 -6.55 3.61
N ILE A 23 5.59 -6.47 2.51
CA ILE A 23 4.13 -6.31 2.53
C ILE A 23 3.49 -7.69 2.41
N THR A 24 2.96 -8.15 3.53
CA THR A 24 2.19 -9.39 3.65
C THR A 24 0.75 -9.06 4.05
N PRO A 25 -0.21 -9.99 3.89
CA PRO A 25 -1.57 -9.78 4.37
C PRO A 25 -1.68 -9.57 5.89
N GLN A 26 -0.63 -9.90 6.64
CA GLN A 26 -0.55 -9.72 8.09
C GLN A 26 0.19 -8.44 8.50
N THR A 27 0.84 -7.75 7.55
CA THR A 27 1.64 -6.55 7.81
C THR A 27 0.73 -5.41 8.25
N SER A 28 1.06 -4.79 9.37
CA SER A 28 0.42 -3.58 9.88
C SER A 28 1.03 -2.34 9.24
N PHE A 29 0.19 -1.48 8.65
CA PHE A 29 0.65 -0.24 8.06
C PHE A 29 1.35 0.68 9.07
N VAL A 30 0.82 0.77 10.29
CA VAL A 30 1.35 1.67 11.31
C VAL A 30 2.52 1.03 12.06
N GLU A 31 2.40 -0.24 12.46
CA GLU A 31 3.41 -0.87 13.32
C GLU A 31 4.61 -1.43 12.53
N ASP A 32 4.38 -1.99 11.35
CA ASP A 32 5.44 -2.62 10.55
C ASP A 32 6.00 -1.68 9.47
N LEU A 33 5.14 -0.89 8.84
CA LEU A 33 5.55 0.04 7.77
C LEU A 33 5.81 1.47 8.29
N ASN A 34 5.60 1.73 9.58
CA ASN A 34 5.72 3.05 10.19
C ASN A 34 4.93 4.15 9.44
N ALA A 35 3.83 3.78 8.80
CA ALA A 35 2.94 4.70 8.12
C ALA A 35 2.25 5.59 9.16
N ASP A 36 2.32 6.91 8.98
CA ASP A 36 1.58 7.85 9.79
C ASP A 36 0.15 8.06 9.27
N SER A 37 -0.64 8.87 9.96
CA SER A 37 -2.02 9.16 9.54
C SER A 37 -2.11 9.88 8.19
N LEU A 38 -1.07 10.63 7.80
CA LEU A 38 -1.01 11.34 6.52
C LEU A 38 -0.70 10.34 5.39
N ASP A 39 0.28 9.47 5.60
CA ASP A 39 0.67 8.40 4.67
C ASP A 39 -0.52 7.50 4.33
N LEU A 40 -1.35 7.18 5.32
CA LEU A 40 -2.58 6.39 5.10
C LEU A 40 -3.61 7.13 4.23
N VAL A 41 -3.76 8.45 4.40
CA VAL A 41 -4.68 9.26 3.58
C VAL A 41 -4.19 9.30 2.14
N GLU A 42 -2.90 9.55 1.93
CA GLU A 42 -2.29 9.55 0.59
C GLU A 42 -2.36 8.18 -0.06
N LEU A 43 -2.14 7.11 0.70
CA LEU A 43 -2.27 5.73 0.23
C LEU A 43 -3.69 5.43 -0.23
N ILE A 44 -4.71 5.86 0.52
CA ILE A 44 -6.12 5.70 0.12
C ILE A 44 -6.39 6.44 -1.18
N MET A 45 -5.91 7.67 -1.34
CA MET A 45 -6.06 8.43 -2.59
C MET A 45 -5.40 7.73 -3.78
N ALA A 46 -4.17 7.23 -3.62
CA ALA A 46 -3.46 6.48 -4.67
C ALA A 46 -4.18 5.18 -5.05
N LEU A 47 -4.73 4.47 -4.07
CA LEU A 47 -5.54 3.28 -4.31
C LEU A 47 -6.87 3.62 -5.01
N GLU A 48 -7.55 4.68 -4.59
CA GLU A 48 -8.78 5.14 -5.26
C GLU A 48 -8.52 5.50 -6.73
N GLU A 49 -7.42 6.18 -7.04
CA GLU A 49 -7.03 6.49 -8.43
C GLU A 49 -6.73 5.23 -9.26
N GLU A 50 -5.99 4.27 -8.69
CA GLU A 50 -5.62 3.01 -9.36
C GLU A 50 -6.83 2.09 -9.61
N PHE A 51 -7.84 2.10 -8.72
CA PHE A 51 -9.00 1.20 -8.79
C PHE A 51 -10.28 1.83 -9.34
N SER A 52 -10.37 3.17 -9.44
CA SER A 52 -11.51 3.87 -10.03
C SER A 52 -11.41 4.06 -11.55
N GLN A 53 -10.41 3.43 -12.18
CA GLN A 53 -10.22 3.33 -13.63
C GLN A 53 -10.84 2.05 -14.21
#